data_AF-A0A3P8RNF2-F1
#
_entry.id   AF-A0A3P8RNF2-F1
#
_cell.length_a   1.000
_cell.length_b   1.000
_cell.length_c   1.000
_cell.angle_alpha   90.00
_cell.angle_beta   90.00
_cell.angle_gamma   90.00
#
_symmetry.space_group_name_H-M   'P 1'
#
loop_
_entity.id
_entity.type
_entity.pdbx_description
1 polymer ?
#
loop_
_entity_poly.entity_id
_entity_poly.type
_entity_poly.pdbx_seq_one_letter_code
_entity_poly.pdbx_strand_id
1 'polypeptide(L)'
;MNSSVVYQLPTIKVCSSDEGEEVSFSCIAKDFSPKSYEIKWLKNGNEVTGQKDEITAPFGERKDSNGNTLYSASSFLSVQTTEWS
;
A
#
# COMPACT_ATOMS: atom_id res chain seq x y z
N MET A 1 -32.76 0.77 -7.59
CA MET A 1 -32.15 1.42 -6.41
C MET A 1 -30.69 1.67 -6.75
N ASN A 2 -30.34 2.89 -7.17
CA ASN A 2 -28.95 3.22 -7.54
C ASN A 2 -28.16 3.50 -6.25
N SER A 3 -27.37 2.52 -5.80
CA SER A 3 -26.36 2.77 -4.78
C SER A 3 -25.26 3.62 -5.42
N SER A 4 -25.03 4.83 -4.93
CA SER A 4 -23.94 5.68 -5.43
C SER A 4 -22.64 5.19 -4.81
N VAL A 5 -21.70 4.73 -5.64
CA VAL A 5 -20.37 4.35 -5.17
C VAL A 5 -19.63 5.62 -4.77
N VAL A 6 -19.12 5.65 -3.54
CA VAL A 6 -18.29 6.76 -3.04
C VAL A 6 -16.86 6.54 -3.50
N TYR A 7 -16.27 7.58 -4.07
CA TYR A 7 -14.87 7.60 -4.46
C TYR A 7 -14.09 8.40 -3.43
N GLN A 8 -13.21 7.73 -2.71
CA GLN A 8 -12.37 8.35 -1.69
C GLN A 8 -10.92 7.92 -1.88
N LEU A 9 -10.05 8.91 -2.00
CA LEU A 9 -8.60 8.70 -2.11
C LEU A 9 -8.03 8.16 -0.79
N PRO A 10 -7.05 7.26 -0.84
CA PRO A 10 -6.39 6.76 0.36
C PRO A 10 -5.58 7.86 1.03
N THR A 11 -5.51 7.81 2.36
CA THR A 11 -4.43 8.46 3.10
C THR A 11 -3.22 7.54 3.08
N ILE A 12 -2.14 7.98 2.44
CA ILE A 12 -0.91 7.20 2.30
C ILE A 12 0.06 7.51 3.45
N LYS A 13 0.66 6.47 4.01
CA LYS A 13 1.85 6.56 4.86
C LYS A 13 2.92 5.61 4.34
N VAL A 14 4.15 6.10 4.26
CA VAL A 14 5.31 5.30 3.89
C VAL A 14 6.33 5.38 5.03
N CYS A 15 6.85 4.24 5.44
CA CYS A 15 7.89 4.13 6.46
C CYS A 15 9.02 3.25 5.94
N SER A 16 10.25 3.52 6.38
CA SER A 16 11.43 2.70 6.11
C SER A 16 12.11 2.28 7.41
N SER A 17 12.78 1.14 7.37
CA SER A 17 13.64 0.64 8.45
C SER A 17 14.90 0.02 7.86
N ASP A 18 16.04 0.33 8.48
CA ASP A 18 17.35 -0.18 8.06
C ASP A 18 17.78 -1.31 9.00
N GLU A 19 18.05 -2.49 8.45
CA GLU A 19 18.49 -3.69 9.18
C GLU A 19 19.90 -4.13 8.74
N GLY A 20 20.80 -3.16 8.59
CA GLY A 20 22.21 -3.38 8.26
C GLY A 20 22.44 -3.80 6.81
N GLU A 21 22.11 -5.04 6.45
CA GLU A 21 22.27 -5.57 5.10
C GLU A 21 21.01 -5.40 4.24
N GLU A 22 19.86 -5.16 4.87
CA GLU A 22 18.56 -5.02 4.24
C GLU A 22 17.90 -3.69 4.62
N VAL A 23 17.14 -3.10 3.70
CA VAL A 23 16.23 -1.99 3.96
C VAL A 23 14.82 -2.46 3.68
N SER A 24 13.93 -2.28 4.65
CA SER A 24 12.50 -2.58 4.49
C SER A 24 11.71 -1.29 4.34
N PHE A 25 10.76 -1.31 3.43
CA PHE A 25 9.79 -0.26 3.18
C PHE A 25 8.40 -0.80 3.45
N SER A 26 7.55 0.04 4.02
CA SER A 26 6.14 -0.25 4.21
C SER A 26 5.30 0.89 3.68
N CYS A 27 4.24 0.55 2.98
CA CYS A 27 3.23 1.47 2.48
C CYS A 27 1.90 1.09 3.12
N ILE A 28 1.19 2.09 3.65
CA ILE A 28 -0.15 1.95 4.20
C ILE A 28 -1.07 2.89 3.43
N ALA A 29 -2.03 2.32 2.71
CA ALA A 29 -3.12 3.02 2.07
C ALA A 29 -4.38 2.87 2.92
N LYS A 30 -4.78 3.96 3.59
CA LYS A 30 -5.87 3.93 4.56
C LYS A 30 -7.15 4.60 4.04
N ASP A 31 -8.29 4.01 4.37
CA ASP A 31 -9.62 4.59 4.23
C ASP A 31 -9.98 5.03 2.79
N PHE A 32 -9.78 4.16 1.80
CA PHE A 32 -10.13 4.41 0.40
C PHE A 32 -11.41 3.69 -0.03
N SER A 33 -12.00 4.14 -1.14
CA SER A 33 -13.14 3.48 -1.77
C SER A 33 -13.16 3.82 -3.27
N PRO A 34 -13.53 2.88 -4.17
CA PRO A 34 -13.96 1.50 -3.92
C PRO A 34 -12.81 0.52 -3.55
N LYS A 35 -13.12 -0.76 -3.31
CA LYS A 35 -12.15 -1.80 -2.92
C LYS A 35 -11.05 -2.08 -3.97
N SER A 36 -11.23 -1.66 -5.23
CA SER A 36 -10.22 -1.93 -6.25
C SER A 36 -9.02 -1.00 -6.04
N TYR A 37 -7.84 -1.59 -5.83
CA TYR A 37 -6.59 -0.86 -5.63
C TYR A 37 -5.42 -1.64 -6.24
N GLU A 38 -4.33 -0.92 -6.46
CA GLU A 38 -3.02 -1.45 -6.82
C GLU A 38 -1.97 -0.65 -6.06
N ILE A 39 -0.97 -1.32 -5.48
CA ILE A 39 0.20 -0.69 -4.86
C ILE A 39 1.42 -1.19 -5.63
N LYS A 40 2.26 -0.26 -6.09
CA LYS A 40 3.49 -0.54 -6.83
C LYS A 40 4.65 0.20 -6.21
N TRP A 41 5.78 -0.47 -6.11
CA TRP A 41 7.04 0.14 -5.70
C TRP A 41 7.84 0.56 -6.92
N LEU A 42 8.34 1.80 -6.91
CA LEU A 42 9.11 2.37 -8.01
C LEU A 42 10.51 2.75 -7.51
N LYS A 43 11.54 2.31 -8.23
CA LYS A 43 12.93 2.77 -8.09
C LYS A 43 13.28 3.63 -9.30
N ASN A 44 13.53 4.92 -9.07
CA ASN A 44 13.86 5.88 -10.14
C ASN A 44 12.85 5.87 -11.31
N GLY A 45 11.56 5.66 -11.00
CA GLY A 45 10.49 5.60 -11.99
C GLY A 45 10.29 4.24 -12.67
N ASN A 46 11.16 3.26 -12.41
CA ASN A 46 10.97 1.89 -12.90
C ASN A 46 10.32 1.03 -11.82
N GLU A 47 9.37 0.20 -12.24
CA GLU A 47 8.70 -0.75 -11.35
C GLU A 47 9.69 -1.78 -10.80
N VAL A 48 9.66 -1.95 -9.49
CA VAL A 48 10.46 -2.96 -8.80
C VAL A 48 9.72 -4.28 -8.95
N THR A 49 10.09 -5.08 -9.95
CA THR A 49 9.49 -6.38 -10.20
C THR A 49 10.43 -7.49 -9.74
N GLY A 50 9.93 -8.45 -8.95
CA GLY A 50 10.68 -9.67 -8.63
C GLY A 50 11.54 -9.63 -7.37
N GLN A 51 11.41 -8.62 -6.51
CA GLN A 51 11.91 -8.72 -5.14
C GLN A 51 11.06 -9.69 -4.32
N LYS A 52 11.73 -10.48 -3.47
CA LYS A 52 11.25 -11.77 -2.95
C LYS A 52 10.08 -11.65 -1.98
N ASP A 53 9.89 -10.47 -1.37
CA ASP A 53 9.00 -10.27 -0.22
C ASP A 53 8.04 -9.08 -0.40
N GLU A 54 7.48 -8.89 -1.60
CA GLU A 54 6.34 -7.98 -1.74
C GLU A 54 5.07 -8.61 -1.18
N ILE A 55 4.58 -8.07 -0.06
CA ILE A 55 3.33 -8.52 0.56
C ILE A 55 2.32 -7.39 0.50
N THR A 56 1.42 -7.45 -0.47
CA THR A 56 0.27 -6.55 -0.57
C THR A 56 -0.98 -7.24 0.00
N ALA A 57 -1.54 -6.71 1.08
CA ALA A 57 -2.69 -7.30 1.75
C ALA A 57 -3.74 -6.24 2.13
N PRO A 58 -5.05 -6.54 1.93
CA PRO A 58 -6.09 -5.73 2.53
C PRO A 58 -6.03 -5.93 4.05
N PHE A 59 -6.02 -4.84 4.81
CA PHE A 59 -6.11 -4.91 6.26
C PHE A 59 -7.17 -3.91 6.72
N GLY A 60 -8.28 -4.42 7.21
CA GLY A 60 -9.34 -3.58 7.77
C GLY A 60 -10.33 -3.03 6.74
N GLU A 61 -11.55 -2.95 7.23
CA GLU A 61 -12.70 -2.37 6.58
C GLU A 61 -13.44 -1.57 7.66
N ARG A 62 -13.86 -0.34 7.35
CA ARG A 62 -14.71 0.44 8.25
C ARG A 62 -15.83 1.15 7.50
N LYS A 63 -16.86 1.55 8.24
CA LYS A 63 -17.89 2.45 7.71
C LYS A 63 -17.63 3.89 8.13
N ASP A 64 -17.88 4.83 7.23
CA ASP A 64 -17.92 6.26 7.56
C ASP A 64 -19.26 6.63 8.25
N SER A 65 -19.42 7.90 8.60
CA SER A 65 -20.66 8.42 9.23
C SER A 65 -21.90 8.27 8.34
N ASN A 66 -21.72 8.10 7.03
CA ASN A 66 -22.79 7.96 6.04
C ASN A 66 -23.08 6.48 5.74
N GLY A 67 -22.38 5.55 6.40
CA GLY A 67 -22.52 4.12 6.19
C GLY A 67 -21.76 3.56 4.98
N ASN A 68 -20.92 4.38 4.32
CA ASN A 68 -20.08 3.96 3.20
C ASN A 68 -18.92 3.10 3.68
N THR A 69 -18.63 2.02 2.96
CA THR A 69 -17.47 1.17 3.26
C THR A 69 -16.18 1.81 2.73
N LEU A 70 -15.20 1.89 3.63
CA LEU A 70 -13.83 2.31 3.38
C LEU A 70 -12.88 1.15 3.65
N TYR A 71 -11.94 0.93 2.74
CA TYR A 71 -10.96 -0.13 2.76
C TYR A 71 -9.59 0.41 3.13
N SER A 72 -8.75 -0.44 3.71
CA SER A 72 -7.33 -0.15 3.88
C SER A 72 -6.48 -1.33 3.41
N ALA A 73 -5.27 -1.04 2.94
CA ALA A 73 -4.34 -2.02 2.41
C ALA A 73 -2.91 -1.61 2.76
N SER A 74 -2.04 -2.58 2.95
CA SER A 74 -0.62 -2.36 3.15
C SER A 74 0.19 -3.12 2.13
N SER A 75 1.36 -2.58 1.80
CA SER A 75 2.38 -3.26 1.03
C SER A 75 3.70 -3.18 1.78
N PHE A 76 4.49 -4.25 1.74
CA PHE A 76 5.84 -4.30 2.30
C PHE A 76 6.81 -4.64 1.19
N LEU A 77 8.00 -4.03 1.21
CA LEU A 77 9.07 -4.31 0.27
C LEU A 77 10.38 -4.38 1.04
N SER A 78 11.13 -5.46 0.85
CA SER A 78 12.42 -5.68 1.47
C SER A 78 13.50 -5.81 0.40
N VAL A 79 14.59 -5.06 0.57
CA VAL A 79 15.63 -4.89 -0.46
C VAL A 79 17.01 -5.03 0.15
N GLN A 80 17.91 -5.76 -0.50
CA GLN A 80 19.31 -5.78 -0.05
C GLN A 80 19.97 -4.43 -0.35
N THR A 81 20.73 -3.91 0.61
CA THR A 81 21.52 -2.68 0.47
C THR A 81 22.52 -2.74 -0.69
N THR A 82 23.02 -3.94 -1.00
CA THR A 82 23.95 -4.21 -2.10
C THR A 82 23.32 -4.04 -3.50
N GLU A 83 21.99 -4.16 -3.62
CA GLU A 83 21.26 -3.94 -4.88
C GLU A 83 20.97 -2.44 -5.15
N TRP A 84 21.32 -1.56 -4.22
CA TRP A 84 21.05 -0.12 -4.26
C TRP A 84 22.30 0.76 -4.21
N SER A 85 23.49 0.14 -4.23
CA SER A 85 24.79 0.82 -4.35
C SER A 85 25.05 1.33 -5.77
#